data_AF-A0A383ULX1-F1
#
_entry.id   AF-A0A383ULX1-F1
#
_cell.length_a   1.000
_cell.length_b   1.000
_cell.length_c   1.000
_cell.angle_alpha   90.00
_cell.angle_beta   90.00
_cell.angle_gamma   90.00
#
_symmetry.space_group_name_H-M   'P 1'
#
loop_
_entity.id
_entity.type
_entity.pdbx_description
1 polymer ?
#
loop_
_entity_poly.entity_id
_entity_poly.type
_entity_poly.pdbx_seq_one_letter_code
_entity_poly.pdbx_strand_id
1 'polypeptide(L)'
;MPFSTVAQHAQAAAPISLACHWTTPPPTQAQLKHASAFFRHASTEFLWSKENFKDMPFGDRFGERAEVCFLGRSNVGKSSLLNTLLCRRIAFTSSKPGRTKLMSAFAVDPSADEATEPLIVMDLPGYGRGGRAEWGQQIIKYLEKRRQLTRAFLLVDAEHGLKTSDRQMLDVLRAVAVPFQVILSKADKLMAPRHREPSLDSQRLGHVITDVKQAICRDGLNEGSAVGEIIACSSELWMHGRRLGINEVRFAVLRAAGLHHREAKPRPHPSKILTYDQLFPLAAAAAAAQD
;
A
#
# COMPACT_ATOMS: atom_id res chain seq x y z
N MET A 1 -17.93 16.86 -47.93
CA MET A 1 -17.07 17.89 -47.29
C MET A 1 -17.97 19.03 -46.82
N PRO A 2 -17.70 19.69 -45.67
CA PRO A 2 -17.87 19.12 -44.32
C PRO A 2 -18.62 20.14 -43.39
N PHE A 3 -18.91 19.91 -42.10
CA PHE A 3 -18.57 18.87 -41.13
C PHE A 3 -19.81 18.43 -40.32
N SER A 4 -19.76 17.28 -39.64
CA SER A 4 -20.48 17.05 -38.38
C SER A 4 -19.49 17.16 -37.22
N THR A 5 -19.60 18.23 -36.43
CA THR A 5 -18.64 18.50 -35.35
C THR A 5 -18.85 17.50 -34.22
N VAL A 6 -17.92 16.54 -34.09
CA VAL A 6 -17.82 15.68 -32.92
C VAL A 6 -17.65 16.58 -31.70
N ALA A 7 -18.62 16.55 -30.78
CA ALA A 7 -18.53 17.20 -29.49
C ALA A 7 -17.47 16.50 -28.65
N GLN A 8 -16.20 16.88 -28.86
CA GLN A 8 -15.10 16.57 -27.97
C GLN A 8 -15.44 17.13 -26.59
N HIS A 9 -16.01 16.26 -25.75
CA HIS A 9 -16.05 16.50 -24.32
C HIS A 9 -14.62 16.48 -23.84
N ALA A 10 -14.02 17.67 -23.76
CA ALA A 10 -12.78 17.87 -23.04
C ALA A 10 -13.03 17.41 -21.60
N GLN A 11 -12.52 16.23 -21.26
CA GLN A 11 -12.43 15.81 -19.86
C GLN A 11 -11.57 16.84 -19.16
N ALA A 12 -12.22 17.73 -18.40
CA ALA A 12 -11.53 18.58 -17.45
C ALA A 12 -10.73 17.66 -16.53
N ALA A 13 -9.41 17.70 -16.65
CA ALA A 13 -8.54 16.83 -15.87
C ALA A 13 -8.80 17.12 -14.39
N ALA A 14 -9.35 16.13 -13.67
CA ALA A 14 -9.55 16.25 -12.24
C ALA A 14 -8.20 16.58 -11.58
N PRO A 15 -8.17 17.43 -10.54
CA PRO A 15 -6.93 17.80 -9.88
C PRO A 15 -6.20 16.55 -9.42
N ILE A 16 -4.88 16.51 -9.62
CA ILE A 16 -4.11 15.26 -9.53
C ILE A 16 -4.10 14.80 -8.07
N SER A 17 -4.97 13.84 -7.76
CA SER A 17 -5.05 13.22 -6.45
C SER A 17 -3.70 12.59 -6.09
N LEU A 18 -3.25 12.85 -4.86
CA LEU A 18 -2.05 12.25 -4.28
C LEU A 18 -2.10 10.72 -4.21
N ALA A 19 -3.27 10.13 -4.39
CA ALA A 19 -3.41 8.70 -4.62
C ALA A 19 -4.20 8.43 -5.91
N CYS A 20 -3.68 7.53 -6.74
CA CYS A 20 -4.40 7.00 -7.89
C CYS A 20 -5.06 5.68 -7.50
N HIS A 21 -6.38 5.66 -7.56
CA HIS A 21 -7.22 4.50 -7.27
C HIS A 21 -7.85 4.00 -8.57
N TRP A 22 -7.90 2.68 -8.79
CA TRP A 22 -8.60 2.11 -9.96
C TRP A 22 -9.41 0.85 -9.68
N THR A 23 -9.04 0.02 -8.68
CA THR A 23 -9.94 -1.04 -8.16
C THR A 23 -10.14 -0.99 -6.64
N THR A 24 -9.50 -0.05 -5.93
CA THR A 24 -9.78 0.24 -4.52
C THR A 24 -10.60 1.53 -4.37
N PRO A 25 -11.52 1.64 -3.41
CA PRO A 25 -12.13 2.93 -3.07
C PRO A 25 -11.15 3.79 -2.25
N PRO A 26 -11.11 5.11 -2.48
CA PRO A 26 -10.32 6.05 -1.68
C PRO A 26 -10.76 6.06 -0.22
N PRO A 27 -9.85 6.33 0.74
CA PRO A 27 -10.18 6.37 2.16
C PRO A 27 -11.08 7.55 2.53
N THR A 28 -12.01 7.32 3.45
CA THR A 28 -12.84 8.40 4.00
C THR A 28 -12.07 9.21 5.04
N GLN A 29 -12.50 10.45 5.29
CA GLN A 29 -11.82 11.32 6.28
C GLN A 29 -11.92 10.77 7.72
N ALA A 30 -12.91 9.92 8.02
CA ALA A 30 -12.99 9.17 9.28
C ALA A 30 -11.90 8.08 9.36
N GLN A 31 -11.74 7.29 8.30
CA GLN A 31 -10.69 6.27 8.18
C GLN A 31 -9.28 6.87 8.30
N LEU A 32 -9.01 8.01 7.65
CA LEU A 32 -7.73 8.72 7.76
C LEU A 32 -7.47 9.27 9.17
N LYS A 33 -8.51 9.73 9.87
CA LYS A 33 -8.40 10.18 11.27
C LYS A 33 -8.07 8.99 12.19
N HIS A 34 -8.79 7.88 12.06
CA HIS A 34 -8.54 6.66 12.83
C HIS A 34 -7.12 6.12 12.58
N ALA A 35 -6.68 6.02 11.33
CA ALA A 35 -5.32 5.58 11.00
C ALA A 35 -4.24 6.52 11.56
N SER A 36 -4.47 7.84 11.53
CA SER A 36 -3.56 8.81 12.16
C SER A 36 -3.52 8.66 13.69
N ALA A 37 -4.67 8.40 14.34
CA ALA A 37 -4.75 8.18 15.78
C ALA A 37 -4.05 6.88 16.20
N PHE A 38 -4.31 5.76 15.52
CA PHE A 38 -3.66 4.46 15.77
C PHE A 38 -2.14 4.62 15.87
N PHE A 39 -1.49 5.15 14.83
CA PHE A 39 -0.03 5.29 14.82
C PHE A 39 0.54 6.44 15.68
N ARG A 40 -0.31 7.27 16.29
CA ARG A 40 0.11 8.30 17.26
C ARG A 40 0.06 7.81 18.70
N HIS A 41 -0.91 6.95 19.01
CA HIS A 41 -1.13 6.42 20.35
C HIS A 41 -0.52 5.03 20.55
N ALA A 42 -0.30 4.29 19.46
CA ALA A 42 0.39 3.01 19.51
C ALA A 42 1.81 3.15 20.08
N SER A 43 2.18 2.20 20.94
CA SER A 43 3.58 1.96 21.25
C SER A 43 4.27 1.33 20.03
N THR A 44 5.58 1.51 19.91
CA THR A 44 6.39 0.82 18.90
C THR A 44 7.60 0.22 19.56
N GLU A 45 7.70 -1.11 19.48
CA GLU A 45 8.78 -1.91 20.04
C GLU A 45 9.65 -2.46 18.91
N PHE A 46 10.96 -2.45 19.08
CA PHE A 46 11.87 -3.19 18.20
C PHE A 46 11.97 -4.63 18.69
N LEU A 47 11.60 -5.59 17.85
CA LEU A 47 11.61 -7.00 18.22
C LEU A 47 12.97 -7.64 17.94
N TRP A 48 13.43 -7.55 16.69
CA TRP A 48 14.66 -8.21 16.24
C TRP A 48 15.16 -7.67 14.91
N SER A 49 16.42 -7.99 14.59
CA SER A 49 17.01 -7.74 13.28
C SER A 49 17.85 -8.95 12.86
N LYS A 50 17.63 -9.49 11.66
CA LYS A 50 18.21 -10.76 11.19
C LYS A 50 18.69 -10.65 9.74
N GLU A 51 19.79 -11.34 9.40
CA GLU A 51 20.29 -11.41 8.02
C GLU A 51 19.65 -12.55 7.23
N ASN A 52 19.47 -13.74 7.85
CA ASN A 52 18.86 -14.89 7.19
C ASN A 52 17.41 -15.09 7.61
N PHE A 53 16.58 -15.55 6.67
CA PHE A 53 15.19 -15.94 6.92
C PHE A 53 15.06 -17.04 7.99
N LYS A 54 15.99 -18.01 8.01
CA LYS A 54 16.00 -19.11 8.99
C LYS A 54 16.21 -18.69 10.45
N ASP A 55 16.76 -17.48 10.67
CA ASP A 55 17.10 -16.98 12.02
C ASP A 55 15.98 -16.10 12.61
N MET A 56 14.89 -15.91 11.86
CA MET A 56 13.67 -15.22 12.30
C MET A 56 12.87 -16.11 13.25
N PRO A 57 12.22 -15.56 14.29
CA PRO A 57 11.33 -16.33 15.14
C PRO A 57 10.05 -16.74 14.38
N PHE A 58 9.57 -17.93 14.69
CA PHE A 58 8.29 -18.48 14.25
C PHE A 58 7.55 -18.95 15.50
N GLY A 59 6.28 -18.56 15.68
CA GLY A 59 5.46 -18.99 16.82
C GLY A 59 5.80 -18.38 18.18
N ASP A 60 6.45 -17.20 18.23
CA ASP A 60 6.54 -16.40 19.46
C ASP A 60 5.26 -15.56 19.68
N ARG A 61 5.23 -14.67 20.70
CA ARG A 61 4.12 -13.74 20.98
C ARG A 61 3.65 -12.94 19.76
N PHE A 62 4.50 -12.77 18.75
CA PHE A 62 4.25 -11.99 17.54
C PHE A 62 4.16 -12.88 16.28
N GLY A 63 4.45 -14.18 16.39
CA GLY A 63 4.61 -15.11 15.27
C GLY A 63 3.33 -15.51 14.55
N GLU A 64 2.15 -15.15 15.06
CA GLU A 64 0.85 -15.36 14.42
C GLU A 64 0.19 -14.04 13.97
N ARG A 65 0.89 -12.91 14.13
CA ARG A 65 0.35 -11.57 13.89
C ARG A 65 0.46 -11.18 12.42
N ALA A 66 -0.39 -10.23 11.99
CA ALA A 66 -0.33 -9.71 10.64
C ALA A 66 0.98 -8.93 10.43
N GLU A 67 1.77 -9.38 9.44
CA GLU A 67 3.00 -8.70 9.00
C GLU A 67 2.73 -7.88 7.74
N VAL A 68 3.34 -6.69 7.68
CA VAL A 68 3.52 -5.92 6.45
C VAL A 68 5.00 -5.62 6.26
N CYS A 69 5.49 -5.68 5.02
CA CYS A 69 6.90 -5.40 4.74
C CYS A 69 7.10 -4.20 3.83
N PHE A 70 8.12 -3.39 4.12
CA PHE A 70 8.53 -2.26 3.29
C PHE A 70 9.77 -2.63 2.47
N LEU A 71 9.64 -2.51 1.16
CA LEU A 71 10.66 -2.77 0.14
C LEU A 71 11.00 -1.48 -0.61
N GLY A 72 12.15 -1.45 -1.26
CA GLY A 72 12.53 -0.38 -2.18
C GLY A 72 14.03 -0.29 -2.38
N ARG A 73 14.46 0.53 -3.35
CA ARG A 73 15.89 0.72 -3.63
C ARG A 73 16.64 1.38 -2.46
N SER A 74 17.96 1.18 -2.41
CA SER A 74 18.85 2.06 -1.65
C SER A 74 18.50 3.55 -1.89
N ASN A 75 18.40 4.32 -0.82
CA ASN A 75 18.09 5.76 -0.80
C ASN A 75 16.71 6.19 -1.36
N VAL A 76 15.76 5.26 -1.56
CA VAL A 76 14.38 5.57 -1.99
C VAL A 76 13.59 6.39 -0.95
N GLY A 77 14.02 6.42 0.32
CA GLY A 77 13.34 7.11 1.42
C GLY A 77 12.60 6.20 2.41
N LYS A 78 12.72 4.87 2.28
CA LYS A 78 12.08 3.86 3.14
C LYS A 78 12.22 4.12 4.64
N SER A 79 13.42 4.32 5.14
CA SER A 79 13.66 4.59 6.57
C SER A 79 13.06 5.93 7.03
N SER A 80 13.02 6.95 6.15
CA SER A 80 12.35 8.22 6.44
C SER A 80 10.83 8.07 6.49
N LEU A 81 10.26 7.25 5.59
CA LEU A 81 8.84 6.91 5.59
C LEU A 81 8.47 6.13 6.86
N LEU A 82 9.21 5.09 7.21
CA LEU A 82 8.97 4.29 8.43
C LEU A 82 9.00 5.15 9.69
N ASN A 83 10.03 5.99 9.86
CA ASN A 83 10.10 6.90 11.01
C ASN A 83 8.92 7.88 11.07
N THR A 84 8.44 8.32 9.90
CA THR A 84 7.30 9.23 9.78
C THR A 84 5.98 8.52 10.08
N LEU A 85 5.81 7.31 9.55
CA LEU A 85 4.63 6.47 9.68
C LEU A 85 4.42 6.07 11.14
N LEU A 86 5.48 5.66 11.82
CA LEU A 86 5.50 5.14 13.19
C LEU A 86 5.74 6.22 14.27
N CYS A 87 5.74 7.50 13.89
CA CYS A 87 5.97 8.65 14.79
C CYS A 87 7.26 8.60 15.64
N ARG A 88 8.20 7.69 15.34
CA ARG A 88 9.39 7.39 16.16
C ARG A 88 10.62 7.19 15.28
N ARG A 89 11.80 7.58 15.77
CA ARG A 89 13.07 7.44 15.04
C ARG A 89 13.69 6.05 15.26
N ILE A 90 13.11 5.03 14.63
CA ILE A 90 13.52 3.62 14.80
C ILE A 90 14.49 3.14 13.72
N ALA A 91 14.46 3.76 12.53
CA ALA A 91 15.29 3.40 11.38
C ALA A 91 16.34 4.48 11.11
N PHE A 92 17.60 4.08 10.89
CA PHE A 92 18.69 5.02 10.59
C PHE A 92 18.59 5.56 9.16
N THR A 93 18.22 6.83 9.02
CA THR A 93 18.27 7.57 7.77
C THR A 93 19.71 7.94 7.41
N SER A 94 20.22 7.47 6.27
CA SER A 94 21.53 7.86 5.73
C SER A 94 21.48 7.99 4.21
N SER A 95 22.29 8.90 3.66
CA SER A 95 22.50 9.05 2.22
C SER A 95 23.48 8.02 1.64
N LYS A 96 24.21 7.26 2.49
CA LYS A 96 25.14 6.20 2.05
C LYS A 96 24.37 4.89 1.76
N PRO A 97 24.43 4.33 0.54
CA PRO A 97 23.77 3.06 0.21
C PRO A 97 24.20 1.89 1.10
N GLY A 98 23.34 0.88 1.24
CA GLY A 98 23.68 -0.38 1.94
C GLY A 98 23.76 -0.28 3.47
N ARG A 99 23.09 0.71 4.10
CA ARG A 99 23.09 0.87 5.57
C ARG A 99 22.10 -0.06 6.28
N THR A 100 20.88 -0.22 5.77
CA THR A 100 19.97 -1.31 6.17
C THR A 100 20.45 -2.59 5.49
N LYS A 101 21.15 -3.44 6.24
CA LYS A 101 21.67 -4.75 5.78
C LYS A 101 20.83 -5.93 6.25
N LEU A 102 20.13 -5.74 7.35
CA LEU A 102 19.33 -6.74 8.05
C LEU A 102 17.85 -6.48 7.82
N MET A 103 17.03 -7.52 7.92
CA MET A 103 15.58 -7.43 7.99
C MET A 103 15.19 -7.16 9.46
N SER A 104 14.54 -6.04 9.72
CA SER A 104 14.17 -5.62 11.08
C SER A 104 12.67 -5.65 11.30
N ALA A 105 12.24 -6.20 12.44
CA ALA A 105 10.85 -6.29 12.86
C ALA A 105 10.53 -5.26 13.94
N PHE A 106 9.41 -4.56 13.77
CA PHE A 106 8.87 -3.61 14.73
C PHE A 106 7.41 -3.95 15.03
N ALA A 107 7.08 -4.18 16.30
CA ALA A 107 5.70 -4.31 16.73
C ALA A 107 5.08 -2.92 16.91
N VAL A 108 3.85 -2.76 16.45
CA VAL A 108 3.03 -1.54 16.58
C VAL A 108 1.77 -1.94 17.33
N ASP A 109 1.79 -1.71 18.63
CA ASP A 109 0.75 -2.12 19.57
C ASP A 109 -0.11 -0.89 19.92
N PRO A 110 -1.43 -0.89 19.62
CA PRO A 110 -2.30 0.25 19.85
C PRO A 110 -2.51 0.62 21.33
N SER A 111 -2.06 -0.20 22.29
CA SER A 111 -1.90 0.13 23.71
C SER A 111 -3.16 0.55 24.49
N ALA A 112 -4.35 0.50 23.88
CA ALA A 112 -5.60 1.00 24.47
C ALA A 112 -6.64 -0.11 24.73
N ASP A 113 -6.44 -1.31 24.19
CA ASP A 113 -7.34 -2.45 24.33
C ASP A 113 -6.54 -3.75 24.17
N GLU A 114 -6.53 -4.60 25.21
CA GLU A 114 -5.84 -5.91 25.22
C GLU A 114 -6.38 -6.86 24.13
N ALA A 115 -7.58 -6.61 23.60
CA ALA A 115 -8.16 -7.39 22.51
C ALA A 115 -7.62 -7.04 21.11
N THR A 116 -6.87 -5.94 20.94
CA THR A 116 -6.36 -5.54 19.62
C THR A 116 -4.93 -6.01 19.40
N GLU A 117 -4.79 -6.98 18.50
CA GLU A 117 -3.50 -7.60 18.21
C GLU A 117 -2.49 -6.64 17.55
N PRO A 118 -1.20 -6.70 17.94
CA PRO A 118 -0.17 -5.79 17.42
C PRO A 118 0.14 -6.07 15.95
N LEU A 119 0.31 -4.99 15.18
CA LEU A 119 0.76 -5.04 13.80
C LEU A 119 2.28 -5.16 13.75
N ILE A 120 2.81 -6.09 12.95
CA ILE A 120 4.26 -6.19 12.72
C ILE A 120 4.64 -5.48 11.42
N VAL A 121 5.55 -4.50 11.54
CA VAL A 121 6.11 -3.76 10.41
C VAL A 121 7.55 -4.18 10.17
N MET A 122 7.82 -4.72 8.98
CA MET A 122 9.12 -5.22 8.56
C MET A 122 9.86 -4.20 7.69
N ASP A 123 11.06 -3.77 8.12
CA ASP A 123 12.01 -3.01 7.29
C ASP A 123 12.97 -3.97 6.59
N LEU A 124 12.78 -4.20 5.29
CA LEU A 124 13.65 -5.11 4.52
C LEU A 124 14.84 -4.35 3.91
N PRO A 125 16.02 -4.96 3.71
CA PRO A 125 17.20 -4.26 3.18
C PRO A 125 16.97 -3.74 1.75
N GLY A 126 17.63 -2.63 1.42
CA GLY A 126 17.42 -1.95 0.14
C GLY A 126 18.05 -2.68 -1.03
N TYR A 127 17.30 -2.91 -2.10
CA TYR A 127 17.81 -3.58 -3.30
C TYR A 127 18.46 -2.58 -4.29
N GLY A 128 19.10 -3.10 -5.35
CA GLY A 128 19.82 -2.31 -6.35
C GLY A 128 21.23 -1.91 -5.89
N ARG A 129 21.65 -0.68 -6.18
CA ARG A 129 23.05 -0.23 -5.96
C ARG A 129 23.44 -0.32 -4.48
N GLY A 130 24.48 -1.10 -4.19
CA GLY A 130 24.95 -1.37 -2.83
C GLY A 130 24.23 -2.51 -2.08
N GLY A 131 23.27 -3.18 -2.72
CA GLY A 131 22.70 -4.44 -2.23
C GLY A 131 23.58 -5.65 -2.60
N ARG A 132 23.58 -6.69 -1.77
CA ARG A 132 24.23 -7.97 -2.05
C ARG A 132 23.24 -8.98 -2.63
N ALA A 133 23.70 -9.88 -3.50
CA ALA A 133 22.87 -10.95 -4.06
C ALA A 133 22.28 -11.88 -2.96
N GLU A 134 23.06 -12.15 -1.92
CA GLU A 134 22.67 -12.91 -0.73
C GLU A 134 21.42 -12.33 -0.06
N TRP A 135 21.36 -11.00 0.14
CA TRP A 135 20.20 -10.33 0.71
C TRP A 135 18.96 -10.47 -0.17
N GLY A 136 19.12 -10.44 -1.50
CA GLY A 136 18.05 -10.73 -2.45
C GLY A 136 17.44 -12.11 -2.25
N GLN A 137 18.28 -13.15 -2.07
CA GLN A 137 17.80 -14.50 -1.79
C GLN A 137 17.04 -14.61 -0.46
N GLN A 138 17.48 -13.91 0.59
CA GLN A 138 16.80 -13.93 1.89
C GLN A 138 15.48 -13.15 1.86
N ILE A 139 15.41 -12.03 1.13
CA ILE A 139 14.16 -11.31 0.85
C ILE A 139 13.17 -12.22 0.11
N ILE A 140 13.61 -12.90 -0.97
CA ILE A 140 12.72 -13.79 -1.74
C ILE A 140 12.18 -14.91 -0.86
N LYS A 141 13.03 -15.56 -0.04
CA LYS A 141 12.61 -16.59 0.93
C LYS A 141 11.59 -16.05 1.95
N TYR A 142 11.77 -14.82 2.43
CA TYR A 142 10.81 -14.16 3.32
C TYR A 142 9.46 -13.95 2.61
N LEU A 143 9.46 -13.36 1.41
CA LEU A 143 8.24 -13.10 0.63
C LEU A 143 7.49 -14.40 0.28
N GLU A 144 8.21 -15.45 -0.09
CA GLU A 144 7.64 -16.75 -0.47
C GLU A 144 7.09 -17.56 0.72
N LYS A 145 7.75 -17.51 1.89
CA LYS A 145 7.53 -18.49 2.97
C LYS A 145 6.95 -17.93 4.26
N ARG A 146 6.89 -16.60 4.43
CA ARG A 146 6.32 -15.97 5.64
C ARG A 146 4.79 -15.87 5.51
N ARG A 147 4.07 -16.85 6.06
CA ARG A 147 2.59 -16.94 5.98
C ARG A 147 1.87 -15.76 6.64
N GLN A 148 2.55 -15.07 7.55
CA GLN A 148 2.10 -13.88 8.28
C GLN A 148 2.05 -12.63 7.38
N LEU A 149 2.79 -12.63 6.26
CA LEU A 149 2.90 -11.46 5.38
C LEU A 149 1.58 -11.21 4.63
N THR A 150 0.88 -10.17 5.06
CA THR A 150 -0.40 -9.72 4.48
C THR A 150 -0.22 -8.79 3.28
N ARG A 151 0.86 -7.98 3.26
CA ARG A 151 1.17 -7.06 2.15
C ARG A 151 2.61 -6.59 2.11
N ALA A 152 3.15 -6.51 0.88
CA ALA A 152 4.38 -5.81 0.57
C ALA A 152 4.13 -4.36 0.09
N PHE A 153 4.80 -3.38 0.68
CA PHE A 153 4.79 -1.99 0.26
C PHE A 153 6.09 -1.67 -0.50
N LEU A 154 5.99 -1.56 -1.82
CA LEU A 154 7.13 -1.29 -2.70
C LEU A 154 7.29 0.22 -2.90
N LEU A 155 8.35 0.80 -2.35
CA LEU A 155 8.66 2.20 -2.54
C LEU A 155 9.38 2.43 -3.87
N VAL A 156 8.91 3.44 -4.60
CA VAL A 156 9.53 3.97 -5.80
C VAL A 156 9.76 5.47 -5.58
N ASP A 157 10.93 5.95 -5.96
CA ASP A 157 11.31 7.36 -5.80
C ASP A 157 10.59 8.20 -6.86
N ALA A 158 9.69 9.12 -6.44
CA ALA A 158 8.84 9.88 -7.36
C ALA A 158 9.66 10.72 -8.34
N GLU A 159 10.79 11.31 -7.91
CA GLU A 159 11.67 12.12 -8.76
C GLU A 159 12.31 11.29 -9.89
N HIS A 160 12.57 10.01 -9.61
CA HIS A 160 13.32 9.13 -10.52
C HIS A 160 12.46 8.14 -11.30
N GLY A 161 11.22 7.87 -10.85
CA GLY A 161 10.34 6.84 -11.38
C GLY A 161 10.90 5.42 -11.28
N LEU A 162 10.21 4.46 -11.91
CA LEU A 162 10.61 3.04 -11.93
C LEU A 162 11.95 2.85 -12.67
N LYS A 163 12.90 2.17 -12.02
CA LYS A 163 14.13 1.66 -12.64
C LYS A 163 14.02 0.16 -12.93
N THR A 164 15.06 -0.42 -13.55
CA THR A 164 15.09 -1.86 -13.92
C THR A 164 14.92 -2.77 -12.70
N SER A 165 15.60 -2.44 -11.59
CA SER A 165 15.51 -3.20 -10.35
C SER A 165 14.11 -3.16 -9.70
N ASP A 166 13.34 -2.10 -9.93
CA ASP A 166 11.97 -2.00 -9.41
C ASP A 166 11.02 -2.88 -10.21
N ARG A 167 11.20 -2.94 -11.55
CA ARG A 167 10.47 -3.86 -12.42
C ARG A 167 10.77 -5.32 -12.06
N GLN A 168 12.04 -5.67 -11.88
CA GLN A 168 12.44 -7.01 -11.40
C GLN A 168 11.81 -7.36 -10.05
N MET A 169 11.67 -6.41 -9.12
CA MET A 169 11.00 -6.65 -7.83
C MET A 169 9.48 -6.81 -7.99
N LEU A 170 8.82 -6.06 -8.89
CA LEU A 170 7.42 -6.28 -9.25
C LEU A 170 7.21 -7.67 -9.85
N ASP A 171 8.10 -8.12 -10.72
CA ASP A 171 8.05 -9.45 -11.35
C ASP A 171 8.23 -10.57 -10.30
N VAL A 172 9.14 -10.40 -9.34
CA VAL A 172 9.28 -11.29 -8.17
C VAL A 172 8.00 -11.33 -7.35
N LEU A 173 7.43 -10.18 -6.98
CA LEU A 173 6.20 -10.09 -6.16
C LEU A 173 5.00 -10.78 -6.82
N ARG A 174 4.86 -10.66 -8.15
CA ARG A 174 3.88 -11.43 -8.94
C ARG A 174 4.17 -12.93 -8.89
N ALA A 175 5.42 -13.34 -9.11
CA ALA A 175 5.81 -14.74 -9.16
C ALA A 175 5.59 -15.49 -7.83
N VAL A 176 5.77 -14.81 -6.70
CA VAL A 176 5.47 -15.37 -5.36
C VAL A 176 4.01 -15.12 -4.91
N ALA A 177 3.17 -14.53 -5.75
CA ALA A 177 1.77 -14.19 -5.48
C ALA A 177 1.52 -13.35 -4.21
N VAL A 178 2.50 -12.53 -3.78
CA VAL A 178 2.38 -11.71 -2.56
C VAL A 178 1.60 -10.44 -2.86
N PRO A 179 0.50 -10.13 -2.14
CA PRO A 179 -0.23 -8.88 -2.31
C PRO A 179 0.70 -7.68 -2.10
N PHE A 180 0.77 -6.77 -3.07
CA PHE A 180 1.68 -5.63 -3.02
C PHE A 180 1.02 -4.30 -3.42
N GLN A 181 1.53 -3.21 -2.86
CA GLN A 181 1.09 -1.86 -3.14
C GLN A 181 2.30 -0.95 -3.38
N VAL A 182 2.23 -0.08 -4.39
CA VAL A 182 3.32 0.83 -4.73
C VAL A 182 3.13 2.18 -4.05
N ILE A 183 4.20 2.67 -3.40
CA ILE A 183 4.25 3.99 -2.76
C ILE A 183 5.25 4.86 -3.51
N LEU A 184 4.83 6.01 -4.02
CA LEU A 184 5.71 7.03 -4.57
C LEU A 184 6.23 7.90 -3.42
N SER A 185 7.47 7.67 -3.00
CA SER A 185 8.13 8.47 -1.98
C SER A 185 8.73 9.76 -2.56
N LYS A 186 8.98 10.76 -1.70
CA LYS A 186 9.58 12.06 -2.08
C LYS A 186 8.75 12.85 -3.09
N ALA A 187 7.42 12.71 -3.09
CA ALA A 187 6.53 13.39 -4.02
C ALA A 187 6.69 14.94 -3.99
N ASP A 188 7.14 15.48 -2.85
CA ASP A 188 7.52 16.88 -2.66
C ASP A 188 8.52 17.41 -3.69
N LYS A 189 9.46 16.58 -4.17
CA LYS A 189 10.47 16.98 -5.17
C LYS A 189 9.83 17.26 -6.55
N LEU A 190 8.66 16.69 -6.83
CA LEU A 190 7.87 16.96 -8.03
C LEU A 190 6.77 18.01 -7.83
N MET A 191 6.30 18.23 -6.60
CA MET A 191 5.24 19.21 -6.28
C MET A 191 5.78 20.62 -5.98
N ALA A 192 6.96 20.71 -5.36
CA ALA A 192 7.66 21.96 -5.03
C ALA A 192 9.09 21.98 -5.59
N PRO A 193 9.30 21.79 -6.91
CA PRO A 193 10.64 21.87 -7.49
C PRO A 193 11.20 23.29 -7.28
N ARG A 194 12.33 23.38 -6.56
CA ARG A 194 13.10 24.62 -6.32
C ARG A 194 12.34 25.73 -5.58
N HIS A 195 11.84 25.43 -4.38
CA HIS A 195 11.27 26.41 -3.44
C HIS A 195 10.00 27.17 -3.90
N ARG A 196 9.33 26.71 -4.95
CA ARG A 196 7.97 27.18 -5.28
C ARG A 196 6.96 26.65 -4.27
N GLU A 197 5.82 27.33 -4.15
CA GLU A 197 4.70 26.78 -3.38
C GLU A 197 4.30 25.39 -3.92
N PRO A 198 4.13 24.39 -3.03
CA PRO A 198 3.77 23.03 -3.43
C PRO A 198 2.38 23.00 -4.08
N SER A 199 2.31 22.59 -5.34
CA SER A 199 1.02 22.39 -6.04
C SER A 199 0.64 20.91 -6.10
N LEU A 200 -0.65 20.63 -5.92
CA LEU A 200 -1.26 19.32 -6.12
C LEU A 200 -1.28 18.92 -7.60
N ASP A 201 -1.42 19.89 -8.51
CA ASP A 201 -1.52 19.67 -9.95
C ASP A 201 -0.16 19.54 -10.64
N SER A 202 0.74 18.75 -10.04
CA SER A 202 2.03 18.42 -10.65
C SER A 202 1.83 17.43 -11.80
N GLN A 203 1.78 17.94 -13.03
CA GLN A 203 1.78 17.13 -14.27
C GLN A 203 2.88 16.06 -14.26
N ARG A 204 4.06 16.39 -13.71
CA ARG A 204 5.18 15.44 -13.57
C ARG A 204 4.83 14.26 -12.66
N LEU A 205 4.17 14.52 -11.52
CA LEU A 205 3.70 13.45 -10.63
C LEU A 205 2.62 12.60 -11.32
N GLY A 206 1.70 13.23 -12.05
CA GLY A 206 0.68 12.54 -12.85
C GLY A 206 1.27 11.60 -13.91
N HIS A 207 2.33 12.03 -14.61
CA HIS A 207 3.06 11.17 -15.55
C HIS A 207 3.72 9.98 -14.84
N VAL A 208 4.43 10.20 -13.73
CA VAL A 208 5.08 9.11 -12.97
C VAL A 208 4.05 8.12 -12.42
N ILE A 209 2.91 8.60 -11.92
CA ILE A 209 1.77 7.75 -11.51
C ILE A 209 1.28 6.90 -12.69
N THR A 210 1.15 7.49 -13.88
CA THR A 210 0.68 6.81 -15.09
C THR A 210 1.66 5.73 -15.54
N ASP A 211 2.96 6.04 -15.63
CA ASP A 211 4.03 5.10 -15.98
C ASP A 211 4.08 3.91 -14.99
N VAL A 212 3.91 4.20 -13.70
CA VAL A 212 3.89 3.19 -12.63
C VAL A 212 2.64 2.31 -12.75
N LYS A 213 1.46 2.91 -12.96
CA LYS A 213 0.22 2.17 -13.17
C LYS A 213 0.31 1.24 -14.38
N GLN A 214 0.83 1.71 -15.51
CA GLN A 214 1.05 0.90 -16.71
C GLN A 214 2.01 -0.28 -16.43
N ALA A 215 3.09 -0.04 -15.68
CA ALA A 215 4.04 -1.10 -15.32
C ALA A 215 3.46 -2.14 -14.35
N ILE A 216 2.49 -1.76 -13.51
CA ILE A 216 1.74 -2.66 -12.61
C ILE A 216 0.73 -3.49 -13.40
N CYS A 217 -0.10 -2.86 -14.24
CA CYS A 217 -1.26 -3.46 -14.93
C CYS A 217 -0.90 -4.22 -16.23
N ARG A 218 0.35 -4.65 -16.38
CA ARG A 218 0.99 -4.91 -17.69
C ARG A 218 0.38 -6.02 -18.55
N ASP A 219 -0.36 -6.96 -17.97
CA ASP A 219 -0.67 -8.23 -18.62
C ASP A 219 -2.16 -8.45 -18.95
N GLY A 220 -3.07 -7.53 -18.56
CA GLY A 220 -4.51 -7.58 -18.92
C GLY A 220 -5.32 -8.78 -18.38
N LEU A 221 -4.66 -9.78 -17.80
CA LEU A 221 -5.22 -11.02 -17.27
C LEU A 221 -4.91 -11.09 -15.77
N ASN A 222 -5.92 -10.77 -14.95
CA ASN A 222 -5.89 -10.65 -13.49
C ASN A 222 -4.91 -9.60 -12.93
N GLU A 223 -5.40 -8.76 -12.01
CA GLU A 223 -4.58 -7.88 -11.16
C GLU A 223 -3.83 -8.68 -10.06
N GLY A 224 -3.36 -9.90 -10.37
CA GLY A 224 -3.37 -11.08 -9.48
C GLY A 224 -2.69 -10.95 -8.10
N SER A 225 -1.83 -9.96 -7.89
CA SER A 225 -1.31 -9.60 -6.57
C SER A 225 -1.14 -8.09 -6.37
N ALA A 226 -1.47 -7.28 -7.35
CA ALA A 226 -1.34 -5.83 -7.25
C ALA A 226 -2.59 -5.24 -6.58
N VAL A 227 -2.39 -4.46 -5.53
CA VAL A 227 -3.45 -3.61 -4.98
C VAL A 227 -3.70 -2.49 -5.99
N GLY A 228 -4.96 -2.27 -6.38
CA GLY A 228 -5.36 -1.26 -7.37
C GLY A 228 -5.28 0.19 -6.88
N GLU A 229 -4.13 0.58 -6.35
CA GLU A 229 -3.85 1.81 -5.63
C GLU A 229 -2.35 2.17 -5.70
N ILE A 230 -2.04 3.41 -6.05
CA ILE A 230 -0.70 4.02 -5.89
C ILE A 230 -0.86 5.22 -4.96
N ILE A 231 -0.07 5.30 -3.89
CA ILE A 231 -0.07 6.45 -2.98
C ILE A 231 1.23 7.25 -3.17
N ALA A 232 1.14 8.54 -3.46
CA ALA A 232 2.24 9.48 -3.39
C ALA A 232 2.33 10.13 -2.01
N CYS A 233 3.54 10.18 -1.45
CA CYS A 233 3.77 10.67 -0.09
C CYS A 233 5.09 11.44 0.04
N SER A 234 5.19 12.24 1.10
CA SER A 234 6.44 12.87 1.54
C SER A 234 6.62 12.73 3.04
N SER A 235 7.85 12.41 3.46
CA SER A 235 8.27 12.47 4.85
C SER A 235 8.60 13.88 5.33
N GLU A 236 8.81 14.82 4.40
CA GLU A 236 9.32 16.19 4.64
C GLU A 236 8.22 17.25 4.47
N LEU A 237 7.40 17.15 3.42
CA LEU A 237 6.41 18.17 3.07
C LEU A 237 5.15 18.07 3.92
N TRP A 238 4.78 19.22 4.49
CA TRP A 238 3.53 19.46 5.20
C TRP A 238 2.59 20.31 4.35
N MET A 239 1.33 19.92 4.27
CA MET A 239 0.24 20.69 3.65
C MET A 239 -0.99 20.59 4.57
N HIS A 240 -1.67 21.72 4.82
CA HIS A 240 -2.88 21.79 5.65
C HIS A 240 -2.77 21.03 6.99
N GLY A 241 -1.68 21.24 7.73
CA GLY A 241 -1.43 20.65 9.04
C GLY A 241 -1.13 19.14 9.06
N ARG A 242 -0.94 18.51 7.89
CA ARG A 242 -0.63 17.07 7.75
C ARG A 242 0.60 16.86 6.87
N ARG A 243 1.33 15.76 7.07
CA ARG A 243 2.36 15.32 6.12
C ARG A 243 1.71 14.65 4.92
N LEU A 244 2.21 14.99 3.73
CA LEU A 244 1.67 14.56 2.45
C LEU A 244 1.59 13.03 2.31
N GLY A 245 0.39 12.48 2.08
CA GLY A 245 0.18 11.05 1.79
C GLY A 245 0.44 10.08 2.96
N ILE A 246 0.84 10.56 4.14
CA ILE A 246 1.26 9.70 5.25
C ILE A 246 0.08 9.00 5.92
N ASN A 247 -1.08 9.66 6.04
CA ASN A 247 -2.24 9.03 6.67
C ASN A 247 -2.92 8.02 5.74
N GLU A 248 -2.78 8.23 4.43
CA GLU A 248 -3.19 7.36 3.36
C GLU A 248 -2.35 6.07 3.39
N VAL A 249 -1.02 6.19 3.50
CA VAL A 249 -0.14 5.01 3.70
C VAL A 249 -0.45 4.29 5.02
N ARG A 250 -0.66 5.01 6.13
CA ARG A 250 -1.08 4.40 7.41
C ARG A 250 -2.37 3.62 7.27
N PHE A 251 -3.36 4.19 6.60
CA PHE A 251 -4.63 3.53 6.37
C PHE A 251 -4.46 2.30 5.46
N ALA A 252 -3.65 2.36 4.41
CA ALA A 252 -3.35 1.21 3.56
C ALA A 252 -2.65 0.08 4.34
N VAL A 253 -1.77 0.42 5.29
CA VAL A 253 -1.15 -0.54 6.22
C VAL A 253 -2.19 -1.19 7.15
N LEU A 254 -3.08 -0.42 7.79
CA LEU A 254 -4.16 -1.00 8.59
C LEU A 254 -5.16 -1.80 7.74
N ARG A 255 -5.37 -1.39 6.48
CA ARG A 255 -6.22 -2.10 5.51
C ARG A 255 -5.61 -3.48 5.18
N ALA A 256 -4.30 -3.56 4.99
CA ALA A 256 -3.57 -4.80 4.79
C ALA A 256 -3.66 -5.75 6.01
N ALA A 257 -3.45 -5.20 7.21
CA ALA A 257 -3.48 -5.96 8.46
C ALA A 257 -4.90 -6.31 8.97
N GLY A 258 -5.96 -5.85 8.31
CA GLY A 258 -7.35 -6.02 8.77
C GLY A 258 -7.79 -5.05 9.89
N LEU A 259 -6.85 -4.29 10.47
CA LEU A 259 -7.03 -3.37 11.60
C LEU A 259 -7.60 -1.98 11.25
N HIS A 260 -8.23 -1.83 10.07
CA HIS A 260 -8.75 -0.53 9.62
C HIS A 260 -10.17 -0.28 10.13
N HIS A 261 -10.53 0.99 10.32
CA HIS A 261 -11.90 1.37 10.61
C HIS A 261 -12.85 0.94 9.47
N ARG A 262 -13.67 -0.07 9.76
CA ARG A 262 -14.79 -0.49 8.93
C ARG A 262 -15.98 0.39 9.26
N GLU A 263 -16.44 1.16 8.29
CA GLU A 263 -17.67 1.93 8.42
C GLU A 263 -18.83 0.94 8.63
N ALA A 264 -19.75 1.28 9.54
CA ALA A 264 -20.91 0.44 9.78
C ALA A 264 -21.72 0.35 8.49
N LYS A 265 -21.85 -0.86 7.93
CA LYS A 265 -22.80 -1.07 6.83
C LYS A 265 -24.18 -0.58 7.32
N PRO A 266 -24.90 0.27 6.57
CA PRO A 266 -26.27 0.57 6.91
C PRO A 266 -27.00 -0.77 7.03
N ARG A 267 -27.80 -0.93 8.10
CA ARG A 267 -28.64 -2.13 8.23
C ARG A 267 -29.45 -2.22 6.94
N PRO A 268 -29.47 -3.36 6.24
CA PRO A 268 -30.28 -3.47 5.04
C PRO A 268 -31.72 -3.10 5.44
N HIS A 269 -32.34 -2.19 4.69
CA HIS A 269 -33.78 -2.04 4.78
C HIS A 269 -34.40 -3.44 4.60
N PRO A 270 -35.48 -3.78 5.33
CA PRO A 270 -36.10 -5.10 5.22
C PRO A 270 -36.56 -5.32 3.78
N SER A 271 -35.72 -5.96 2.99
CA SER A 271 -35.98 -6.31 1.60
C SER A 271 -37.05 -7.39 1.63
N LYS A 272 -38.11 -7.17 0.85
CA LYS A 272 -39.19 -8.14 0.69
C LYS A 272 -38.58 -9.49 0.34
N ILE A 273 -38.72 -10.48 1.21
CA ILE A 273 -38.22 -11.84 0.96
C ILE A 273 -39.05 -12.37 -0.20
N LEU A 274 -38.42 -12.46 -1.37
CA LEU A 274 -39.06 -13.06 -2.55
C LEU A 274 -39.08 -14.58 -2.33
N THR A 275 -40.24 -15.19 -2.48
CA THR A 275 -40.36 -16.66 -2.42
C THR A 275 -39.72 -17.29 -3.65
N TYR A 276 -39.43 -18.59 -3.59
CA TYR A 276 -38.87 -19.34 -4.71
C TYR A 276 -39.70 -19.15 -6.00
N ASP A 277 -41.03 -19.19 -5.89
CA ASP A 277 -41.97 -19.05 -7.00
C ASP A 277 -41.97 -17.63 -7.61
N GLN A 278 -41.66 -16.61 -6.80
CA GLN A 278 -41.51 -15.22 -7.25
C GLN A 278 -40.18 -14.99 -7.98
N LEU A 279 -39.17 -15.82 -7.72
CA LEU A 279 -37.87 -15.79 -8.41
C LEU A 279 -37.88 -16.67 -9.67
N PHE A 280 -38.62 -17.77 -9.66
CA PHE A 280 -38.65 -18.78 -10.73
C PHE A 280 -40.09 -19.16 -11.15
N PRO A 281 -40.87 -18.22 -11.71
CA PRO A 281 -42.28 -18.46 -12.06
C PRO A 281 -42.48 -19.61 -13.06
N LEU A 282 -41.48 -19.87 -13.92
CA LEU A 282 -41.50 -21.00 -14.87
C LEU A 282 -41.29 -22.37 -14.21
N ALA A 283 -40.63 -22.44 -13.05
CA ALA A 283 -40.42 -23.69 -12.32
C ALA A 283 -41.69 -24.10 -11.55
N ALA A 284 -42.37 -23.13 -10.91
CA ALA A 284 -43.64 -23.36 -10.22
C ALA A 284 -44.75 -23.80 -11.20
N ALA A 285 -44.81 -23.20 -12.40
CA ALA A 285 -45.76 -23.58 -13.44
C ALA A 285 -45.53 -25.01 -13.99
N ALA A 286 -44.28 -25.49 -14.00
CA ALA A 286 -43.97 -26.86 -14.44
C ALA A 286 -44.37 -27.92 -13.39
N ALA A 287 -44.27 -27.59 -12.10
CA ALA A 287 -44.71 -28.48 -11.02
C ALA A 287 -46.24 -28.61 -10.99
N ALA A 288 -46.97 -27.50 -11.18
CA ALA A 288 -48.45 -27.47 -11.17
C ALA A 288 -49.11 -28.11 -12.41
N ALA A 289 -48.33 -28.63 -13.36
CA ALA A 289 -48.81 -29.33 -14.56
C ALA A 289 -48.53 -30.84 -14.54
N GLN A 290 -48.13 -31.38 -13.38
CA GLN A 290 -47.84 -32.80 -13.16
C GLN A 290 -48.73 -33.48 -12.10
N ASP A 291 -49.67 -32.72 -11.51
CA ASP A 291 -50.80 -33.18 -10.68
C ASP A 291 -52.13 -33.10 -11.47
#